data_AF-A0A969YIM7-F1
#
_entry.id   AF-A0A969YIM7-F1
#
_cell.length_a   1.000
_cell.length_b   1.000
_cell.length_c   1.000
_cell.angle_alpha   90.00
_cell.angle_beta   90.00
_cell.angle_gamma   90.00
#
_symmetry.space_group_name_H-M   'P 1'
#
loop_
_entity.id
_entity.type
_entity.pdbx_description
1 polymer ?
#
loop_
_entity_poly.entity_id
_entity_poly.type
_entity_poly.pdbx_seq_one_letter_code
_entity_poly.pdbx_strand_id
1 'polypeptide(L)'
;MTRRRLPRYNANRHNRRTPAAIAASASGGRDPRRAGGGVAIRKGLQTVALLLLCAVLAPAAVLGLFSGSRHADSDPNAILARAALPFLKDGQIFRLADAYPEPWDAAQVVHGGEALTDWAWRTLRAFDSHLAQVDEDTQLLVLWREGNIARMVRFERSAGGMPWFAQLDAGGGEIVSREDAVFRATLMEDRGVRYYLCVREAGAVQL
;
A
#
# COMPACT_ATOMS: atom_id res chain seq x y z
N MET A 1 -0.66 49.96 -3.26
CA MET A 1 0.67 50.21 -2.64
C MET A 1 1.43 48.89 -2.58
N THR A 2 2.70 48.96 -2.93
CA THR A 2 3.41 47.92 -3.67
C THR A 2 4.67 47.53 -2.91
N ARG A 3 5.09 46.27 -3.06
CA ARG A 3 6.44 45.71 -2.81
C ARG A 3 6.76 45.24 -1.37
N ARG A 4 6.57 43.93 -1.17
CA ARG A 4 7.49 43.10 -0.38
C ARG A 4 8.88 43.14 -1.04
N ARG A 5 9.91 43.54 -0.30
CA ARG A 5 11.31 43.25 -0.60
C ARG A 5 11.81 42.30 0.48
N LEU A 6 12.16 41.08 0.10
CA LEU A 6 13.04 40.23 0.90
C LEU A 6 14.45 40.29 0.31
N PRO A 7 15.50 40.37 1.15
CA PRO A 7 16.88 40.53 0.70
C PRO A 7 17.47 39.25 0.10
N ARG A 8 18.27 39.45 -0.93
CA ARG A 8 19.19 38.48 -1.54
C ARG A 8 20.22 38.02 -0.51
N TYR A 9 20.40 36.71 -0.33
CA TYR A 9 21.59 36.16 0.30
C TYR A 9 22.54 35.70 -0.80
N ASN A 10 23.74 36.30 -0.83
CA ASN A 10 24.78 36.06 -1.82
C ASN A 10 25.98 35.36 -1.16
N ALA A 11 26.66 34.56 -1.97
CA ALA A 11 27.72 33.63 -1.63
C ALA A 11 28.98 34.26 -1.01
N ASN A 12 29.62 33.54 -0.10
CA ASN A 12 31.06 33.23 -0.10
C ASN A 12 31.48 32.67 1.27
N ARG A 13 32.13 31.50 1.30
CA ARG A 13 33.45 31.32 1.92
C ARG A 13 33.96 29.87 1.85
N HIS A 14 35.20 29.79 1.37
CA HIS A 14 36.27 28.89 1.81
C HIS A 14 36.51 27.61 1.00
N ASN A 15 37.09 27.85 -0.17
CA ASN A 15 38.17 27.03 -0.73
C ASN A 15 39.49 27.37 0.00
N ARG A 16 40.16 26.38 0.60
CA ARG A 16 41.61 26.34 0.91
C ARG A 16 41.95 25.04 1.66
N ARG A 17 42.63 24.11 0.98
CA ARG A 17 43.91 23.49 1.42
C ARG A 17 44.29 22.33 0.47
N THR A 18 45.25 22.63 -0.38
CA THR A 18 46.31 21.76 -0.90
C THR A 18 47.12 21.10 0.26
N PRO A 19 47.82 19.97 0.07
CA PRO A 19 49.00 19.92 -0.81
C PRO A 19 49.18 18.68 -1.69
N ALA A 20 49.81 18.94 -2.83
CA ALA A 20 50.55 17.99 -3.63
C ALA A 20 51.87 17.63 -2.93
N ALA A 21 52.23 16.34 -2.93
CA ALA A 21 53.61 15.88 -2.81
C ALA A 21 53.67 14.37 -3.07
N ILE A 22 53.81 13.92 -4.33
CA ILE A 22 54.55 12.68 -4.62
C ILE A 22 55.30 12.89 -5.95
N ALA A 23 56.56 13.30 -5.84
CA ALA A 23 57.54 13.15 -6.89
C ALA A 23 58.37 11.89 -6.60
N ALA A 24 58.66 11.17 -7.68
CA ALA A 24 59.34 9.88 -7.74
C ALA A 24 60.80 9.91 -7.26
N SER A 25 61.30 8.72 -6.91
CA SER A 25 62.70 8.33 -7.14
C SER A 25 62.83 6.80 -7.15
N ALA A 26 63.78 6.36 -7.96
CA ALA A 26 63.82 5.10 -8.66
C ALA A 26 64.81 4.08 -8.05
N SER A 27 64.74 2.89 -8.65
CA SER A 27 65.83 1.93 -8.88
C SER A 27 66.17 0.92 -7.79
N GLY A 28 66.06 -0.36 -8.18
CA GLY A 28 66.54 -1.50 -7.41
C GLY A 28 66.25 -2.82 -8.12
N GLY A 29 67.15 -3.22 -9.01
CA GLY A 29 67.53 -4.62 -9.26
C GLY A 29 66.49 -5.61 -9.79
N ARG A 30 66.67 -6.01 -11.07
CA ARG A 30 66.26 -7.35 -11.51
C ARG A 30 67.15 -8.39 -10.81
N ASP A 31 66.51 -9.42 -10.26
CA ASP A 31 67.13 -10.74 -10.13
C ASP A 31 66.07 -11.82 -10.46
N PRO A 32 66.18 -12.55 -11.59
CA PRO A 32 65.17 -13.51 -12.01
C PRO A 32 65.65 -14.95 -11.73
N ARG A 33 65.98 -15.30 -10.48
CA ARG A 33 66.26 -16.71 -10.10
C ARG A 33 65.94 -16.98 -8.64
N ARG A 34 64.71 -17.38 -8.36
CA ARG A 34 64.40 -18.47 -7.41
C ARG A 34 62.93 -18.84 -7.50
N ALA A 35 62.70 -19.99 -8.13
CA ALA A 35 61.46 -20.73 -8.00
C ALA A 35 61.22 -21.09 -6.53
N GLY A 36 60.00 -20.84 -6.06
CA GLY A 36 59.44 -21.34 -4.81
C GLY A 36 57.97 -21.65 -5.07
N GLY A 37 57.73 -22.83 -5.65
CA GLY A 37 56.38 -23.33 -5.87
C GLY A 37 55.63 -23.51 -4.55
N GLY A 38 54.33 -23.21 -4.56
CA GLY A 38 53.45 -23.66 -3.48
C GLY A 38 52.34 -22.72 -2.99
N VAL A 39 52.10 -21.54 -3.57
CA VAL A 39 51.11 -20.58 -2.98
C VAL A 39 49.99 -20.13 -3.92
N ALA A 40 50.03 -20.45 -5.22
CA ALA A 40 48.98 -20.00 -6.15
C ALA A 40 47.66 -20.81 -6.07
N ILE A 41 47.71 -22.05 -5.59
CA ILE A 41 46.55 -22.97 -5.66
C ILE A 41 45.46 -22.63 -4.64
N ARG A 42 45.81 -22.06 -3.48
CA ARG A 42 44.82 -21.72 -2.42
C ARG A 42 43.94 -20.53 -2.77
N LYS A 43 44.47 -19.53 -3.49
CA LYS A 43 43.70 -18.31 -3.84
C LYS A 43 42.75 -18.52 -5.02
N GLY A 44 43.12 -19.38 -5.97
CA GLY A 44 42.26 -19.75 -7.10
C GLY A 44 41.05 -20.59 -6.67
N LEU A 45 41.24 -21.49 -5.71
CA LEU A 45 40.14 -22.31 -5.18
C LEU A 45 39.10 -21.48 -4.41
N GLN A 46 39.54 -20.44 -3.68
CA GLN A 46 38.64 -19.52 -2.98
C GLN A 46 37.83 -18.65 -3.95
N THR A 47 38.40 -18.23 -5.07
CA THR A 47 37.67 -17.45 -6.08
C THR A 47 36.65 -18.31 -6.82
N VAL A 48 37.00 -19.57 -7.12
CA VAL A 48 36.07 -20.53 -7.74
C VAL A 48 34.94 -20.93 -6.78
N ALA A 49 35.26 -21.17 -5.50
CA ALA A 49 34.26 -21.48 -4.47
C ALA A 49 33.29 -20.30 -4.23
N LEU A 50 33.78 -19.06 -4.23
CA LEU A 50 32.93 -17.87 -4.09
C LEU A 50 32.05 -17.65 -5.33
N LEU A 51 32.58 -17.88 -6.53
CA LEU A 51 31.81 -17.80 -7.78
C LEU A 51 30.72 -18.87 -7.86
N LEU A 52 30.99 -20.10 -7.43
CA LEU A 52 29.99 -21.16 -7.32
C LEU A 52 28.92 -20.83 -6.28
N LEU A 53 29.29 -20.25 -5.14
CA LEU A 53 28.33 -19.79 -4.13
C LEU A 53 27.40 -18.69 -4.68
N CYS A 54 27.94 -17.72 -5.42
CA CYS A 54 27.15 -16.69 -6.11
C CYS A 54 26.25 -17.28 -7.21
N ALA A 55 26.74 -18.26 -7.97
CA ALA A 55 25.98 -18.92 -9.04
C ALA A 55 24.82 -19.78 -8.52
N VAL A 56 24.89 -20.27 -7.28
CA VAL A 56 23.81 -21.03 -6.63
C VAL A 56 22.83 -20.11 -5.88
N LEU A 57 23.31 -19.00 -5.30
CA LEU A 57 22.45 -18.02 -4.62
C LEU A 57 21.66 -17.12 -5.57
N ALA A 58 22.18 -16.85 -6.77
CA ALA A 58 21.50 -16.02 -7.77
C ALA A 58 20.15 -16.61 -8.24
N PRO A 59 20.03 -17.88 -8.64
CA PRO A 59 18.74 -18.45 -9.03
C PRO A 59 17.79 -18.64 -7.84
N ALA A 60 18.29 -18.89 -6.63
CA ALA A 60 17.47 -18.99 -5.42
C ALA A 60 16.89 -17.63 -4.99
N ALA A 61 17.66 -16.55 -5.13
CA ALA A 61 17.18 -15.19 -4.92
C ALA A 61 16.15 -14.77 -5.97
N VAL A 62 16.34 -15.18 -7.23
CA VAL A 62 15.37 -14.91 -8.31
C VAL A 62 14.08 -15.70 -8.10
N LEU A 63 14.14 -16.98 -7.75
CA LEU A 63 12.94 -17.78 -7.42
C LEU A 63 12.25 -17.31 -6.13
N GLY A 64 13.00 -16.83 -5.14
CA GLY A 64 12.45 -16.22 -3.92
C GLY A 64 11.85 -14.82 -4.13
N LEU A 65 12.34 -14.05 -5.10
CA LEU A 65 11.77 -12.76 -5.51
C LEU A 65 10.42 -12.92 -6.23
N PHE A 66 10.21 -14.05 -6.92
CA PHE A 66 8.94 -14.34 -7.58
C PHE A 66 7.90 -15.04 -6.69
N SER A 67 8.29 -15.56 -5.51
CA SER A 67 7.39 -16.31 -4.63
C SER A 67 6.82 -15.51 -3.46
N GLY A 68 7.05 -14.20 -3.35
CA GLY A 68 6.85 -13.50 -2.07
C GLY A 68 6.58 -12.00 -2.15
N SER A 69 5.68 -11.56 -3.02
CA SER A 69 4.80 -10.40 -2.76
C SER A 69 3.95 -10.16 -3.99
N ARG A 70 2.65 -10.50 -3.91
CA ARG A 70 1.67 -9.77 -4.72
C ARG A 70 1.83 -8.31 -4.28
N HIS A 71 2.47 -7.49 -5.11
CA HIS A 71 2.52 -6.04 -4.90
C HIS A 71 1.10 -5.59 -4.60
N ALA A 72 0.89 -4.73 -3.61
CA ALA A 72 -0.45 -4.20 -3.34
C ALA A 72 -1.02 -3.42 -4.56
N ASP A 73 -0.16 -3.10 -5.54
CA ASP A 73 -0.54 -2.54 -6.84
C ASP A 73 -1.10 -3.58 -7.84
N SER A 74 -1.07 -4.87 -7.49
CA SER A 74 -1.58 -5.95 -8.36
C SER A 74 -3.03 -6.35 -8.07
N ASP A 75 -3.59 -5.93 -6.92
CA ASP A 75 -5.00 -6.14 -6.58
C ASP A 75 -5.77 -4.81 -6.67
N PRO A 76 -6.60 -4.61 -7.71
CA PRO A 76 -7.44 -3.42 -7.85
C PRO A 76 -8.32 -3.15 -6.63
N ASN A 77 -8.79 -4.19 -5.93
CA ASN A 77 -9.62 -4.03 -4.75
C ASN A 77 -8.81 -3.43 -3.58
N ALA A 78 -7.56 -3.86 -3.41
CA ALA A 78 -6.69 -3.33 -2.36
C ALA A 78 -6.45 -1.83 -2.54
N ILE A 79 -6.30 -1.35 -3.78
CA ILE A 79 -6.17 0.08 -4.09
C ILE A 79 -7.46 0.82 -3.70
N LEU A 80 -8.62 0.29 -4.09
CA LEU A 80 -9.92 0.90 -3.81
C LEU A 80 -10.22 0.95 -2.32
N ALA A 81 -10.00 -0.15 -1.60
CA ALA A 81 -10.26 -0.21 -0.17
C ALA A 81 -9.36 0.75 0.62
N ARG A 82 -8.15 1.04 0.10
CA ARG A 82 -7.22 2.02 0.69
C ARG A 82 -7.57 3.47 0.38
N ALA A 83 -8.44 3.74 -0.60
CA ALA A 83 -8.83 5.11 -0.97
C ALA A 83 -9.49 5.86 0.20
N ALA A 84 -10.12 5.15 1.14
CA ALA A 84 -10.70 5.74 2.34
C ALA A 84 -9.65 6.15 3.40
N LEU A 85 -8.47 5.53 3.43
CA LEU A 85 -7.48 5.70 4.51
C LEU A 85 -7.10 7.16 4.83
N PRO A 86 -6.94 8.08 3.85
CA PRO A 86 -6.63 9.48 4.14
C PRO A 86 -7.69 10.20 5.00
N PHE A 87 -8.91 9.67 5.02
CA PHE A 87 -10.06 10.22 5.74
C PHE A 87 -10.33 9.50 7.08
N LEU A 88 -9.58 8.43 7.37
CA LEU A 88 -9.73 7.64 8.58
C LEU A 88 -8.80 8.14 9.68
N LYS A 89 -9.33 9.02 10.53
CA LYS A 89 -8.73 9.35 11.82
C LYS A 89 -9.77 9.19 12.90
N ASP A 90 -9.30 8.93 14.11
CA ASP A 90 -10.19 8.73 15.24
C ASP A 90 -11.05 9.99 15.50
N GLY A 91 -12.36 9.82 15.52
CA GLY A 91 -13.37 10.88 15.62
C GLY A 91 -13.63 11.69 14.34
N GLN A 92 -12.89 11.46 13.25
CA GLN A 92 -13.02 12.23 12.02
C GLN A 92 -14.31 11.89 11.28
N ILE A 93 -15.00 12.93 10.80
CA ILE A 93 -16.15 12.79 9.91
C ILE A 93 -15.68 12.99 8.47
N PHE A 94 -16.19 12.17 7.55
CA PHE A 94 -15.90 12.27 6.13
C PHE A 94 -17.11 11.90 5.28
N ARG A 95 -17.13 12.38 4.04
CA ARG A 95 -18.14 11.96 3.05
C ARG A 95 -17.57 10.81 2.25
N LEU A 96 -18.39 9.80 1.98
CA LEU A 96 -17.99 8.69 1.13
C LEU A 96 -17.62 9.16 -0.28
N ALA A 97 -18.25 10.25 -0.75
CA ALA A 97 -17.96 10.88 -2.03
C ALA A 97 -16.54 11.48 -2.10
N ASP A 98 -15.91 11.80 -0.98
CA ASP A 98 -14.53 12.30 -0.95
C ASP A 98 -13.53 11.15 -1.13
N ALA A 99 -13.83 9.98 -0.54
CA ALA A 99 -13.04 8.76 -0.70
C ALA A 99 -13.22 8.12 -2.07
N TYR A 100 -14.44 8.20 -2.64
CA TYR A 100 -14.80 7.63 -3.94
C TYR A 100 -15.41 8.74 -4.82
N PRO A 101 -14.57 9.57 -5.47
CA PRO A 101 -15.01 10.76 -6.19
C PRO A 101 -15.76 10.46 -7.49
N GLU A 102 -15.56 9.25 -8.04
CA GLU A 102 -16.23 8.80 -9.26
C GLU A 102 -17.77 8.91 -9.15
N PRO A 103 -18.49 9.06 -10.28
CA PRO A 103 -19.93 9.22 -10.27
C PRO A 103 -20.66 7.96 -9.81
N TRP A 104 -21.49 8.12 -8.77
CA TRP A 104 -22.40 7.14 -8.19
C TRP A 104 -23.50 7.88 -7.42
N ASP A 105 -24.69 7.31 -7.33
CA ASP A 105 -25.90 7.94 -6.81
C ASP A 105 -26.27 7.43 -5.41
N ALA A 106 -25.98 6.16 -5.13
CA ALA A 106 -26.26 5.53 -3.86
C ALA A 106 -25.18 4.53 -3.44
N ALA A 107 -25.05 4.30 -2.15
CA ALA A 107 -24.14 3.34 -1.55
C ALA A 107 -24.91 2.33 -0.69
N GLN A 108 -24.50 1.08 -0.73
CA GLN A 108 -25.04 0.00 0.09
C GLN A 108 -23.89 -0.75 0.75
N VAL A 109 -24.02 -1.03 2.04
CA VAL A 109 -23.09 -1.90 2.77
C VAL A 109 -23.74 -3.27 2.90
N VAL A 110 -23.03 -4.30 2.47
CA VAL A 110 -23.45 -5.70 2.59
C VAL A 110 -22.46 -6.40 3.51
N HIS A 111 -22.96 -6.96 4.61
CA HIS A 111 -22.13 -7.72 5.53
C HIS A 111 -22.12 -9.20 5.14
N GLY A 112 -20.97 -9.87 5.27
CA GLY A 112 -20.97 -11.31 5.13
C GLY A 112 -21.76 -11.98 6.25
N GLY A 113 -22.49 -13.04 5.90
CA GLY A 113 -23.48 -13.67 6.78
C GLY A 113 -24.87 -13.01 6.73
N GLU A 114 -25.03 -11.86 6.07
CA GLU A 114 -26.35 -11.23 5.87
C GLU A 114 -27.20 -12.04 4.88
N ALA A 115 -28.48 -12.22 5.21
CA ALA A 115 -29.43 -12.91 4.36
C ALA A 115 -29.91 -11.99 3.23
N LEU A 116 -29.15 -11.94 2.13
CA LEU A 116 -29.61 -11.29 0.90
C LEU A 116 -30.53 -12.21 0.08
N THR A 117 -31.39 -11.60 -0.72
CA THR A 117 -32.22 -12.33 -1.69
C THR A 117 -31.35 -13.01 -2.76
N ASP A 118 -31.84 -14.13 -3.33
CA ASP A 118 -31.15 -14.83 -4.42
C ASP A 118 -30.88 -13.92 -5.63
N TRP A 119 -31.78 -12.97 -5.88
CA TRP A 119 -31.61 -12.00 -6.95
C TRP A 119 -30.45 -11.05 -6.64
N ALA A 120 -30.34 -10.53 -5.41
CA ALA A 120 -29.24 -9.65 -5.00
C ALA A 120 -27.89 -10.36 -5.12
N TRP A 121 -27.78 -11.61 -4.64
CA TRP A 121 -26.56 -12.40 -4.81
C TRP A 121 -26.19 -12.63 -6.27
N ARG A 122 -27.17 -12.92 -7.13
CA ARG A 122 -26.94 -13.07 -8.56
C ARG A 122 -26.42 -11.78 -9.19
N THR A 123 -26.98 -10.63 -8.84
CA THR A 123 -26.52 -9.32 -9.33
C THR A 123 -25.08 -9.02 -8.91
N LEU A 124 -24.74 -9.23 -7.63
CA LEU A 124 -23.37 -9.00 -7.13
C LEU A 124 -22.35 -9.93 -7.81
N ARG A 125 -22.67 -11.22 -7.94
CA ARG A 125 -21.78 -12.20 -8.60
C ARG A 125 -21.65 -11.97 -10.10
N ALA A 126 -22.71 -11.48 -10.75
CA ALA A 126 -22.67 -11.13 -12.17
C ALA A 126 -21.76 -9.91 -12.42
N PHE A 127 -21.68 -8.99 -11.47
CA PHE A 127 -20.73 -7.87 -11.52
C PHE A 127 -19.29 -8.34 -11.29
N ASP A 128 -19.03 -9.00 -10.15
CA ASP A 128 -17.73 -9.61 -9.86
C ASP A 128 -17.88 -10.80 -8.90
N SER A 129 -17.71 -12.00 -9.45
CA SER A 129 -17.86 -13.25 -8.70
C SER A 129 -16.78 -13.49 -7.64
N HIS A 130 -15.60 -12.86 -7.76
CA HIS A 130 -14.52 -13.00 -6.81
C HIS A 130 -14.75 -12.10 -5.59
N LEU A 131 -15.16 -10.85 -5.83
CA LEU A 131 -15.48 -9.92 -4.76
C LEU A 131 -16.75 -10.33 -4.02
N ALA A 132 -17.75 -10.88 -4.72
CA ALA A 132 -19.02 -11.30 -4.12
C ALA A 132 -18.93 -12.52 -3.17
N GLN A 133 -17.74 -13.12 -3.00
CA GLN A 133 -17.51 -14.14 -1.98
C GLN A 133 -17.28 -13.48 -0.62
N VAL A 134 -18.33 -13.34 0.18
CA VAL A 134 -18.24 -12.77 1.53
C VAL A 134 -18.52 -13.80 2.61
N ASP A 135 -17.68 -13.77 3.63
CA ASP A 135 -17.76 -14.48 4.91
C ASP A 135 -17.99 -13.49 6.08
N GLU A 136 -18.17 -14.00 7.29
CA GLU A 136 -18.52 -13.21 8.48
C GLU A 136 -17.53 -12.06 8.81
N ASP A 137 -16.28 -12.12 8.36
CA ASP A 137 -15.25 -11.10 8.62
C ASP A 137 -15.04 -10.15 7.42
N THR A 138 -15.91 -10.23 6.43
CA THR A 138 -15.86 -9.41 5.22
C THR A 138 -17.13 -8.56 5.04
N GLN A 139 -16.96 -7.43 4.37
CA GLN A 139 -18.07 -6.58 3.95
C GLN A 139 -17.84 -6.08 2.53
N LEU A 140 -18.92 -5.79 1.82
CA LEU A 140 -18.91 -5.13 0.52
C LEU A 140 -19.51 -3.75 0.66
N LEU A 141 -18.81 -2.75 0.14
CA LEU A 141 -19.38 -1.47 -0.21
C LEU A 141 -19.74 -1.50 -1.69
N VAL A 142 -21.03 -1.42 -1.98
CA VAL A 142 -21.58 -1.44 -3.33
C VAL A 142 -22.03 -0.02 -3.67
N LEU A 143 -21.42 0.58 -4.68
CA LEU A 143 -21.78 1.90 -5.19
C LEU A 143 -22.63 1.72 -6.45
N TRP A 144 -23.83 2.29 -6.43
CA TRP A 144 -24.82 2.21 -7.47
C TRP A 144 -24.85 3.49 -8.30
N ARG A 145 -25.11 3.36 -9.60
CA ARG A 145 -25.37 4.46 -10.51
C ARG A 145 -26.48 4.08 -11.48
N GLU A 146 -27.52 4.89 -11.57
CA GLU A 146 -28.63 4.70 -12.51
C GLU A 146 -29.22 3.26 -12.43
N GLY A 147 -29.32 2.72 -11.21
CA GLY A 147 -29.82 1.36 -10.94
C GLY A 147 -28.85 0.21 -11.24
N ASN A 148 -27.62 0.50 -11.66
CA ASN A 148 -26.58 -0.49 -11.94
C ASN A 148 -25.45 -0.40 -10.92
N ILE A 149 -24.71 -1.50 -10.73
CA ILE A 149 -23.49 -1.48 -9.90
C ILE A 149 -22.41 -0.72 -10.67
N ALA A 150 -21.98 0.42 -10.14
CA ALA A 150 -20.87 1.21 -10.68
C ALA A 150 -19.53 0.72 -10.12
N ARG A 151 -19.51 0.31 -8.84
CA ARG A 151 -18.32 -0.17 -8.16
C ARG A 151 -18.67 -1.09 -7.00
N MET A 152 -17.79 -2.04 -6.73
CA MET A 152 -17.84 -2.89 -5.55
C MET A 152 -16.46 -2.90 -4.90
N VAL A 153 -16.42 -2.69 -3.59
CA VAL A 153 -15.19 -2.68 -2.80
C VAL A 153 -15.35 -3.64 -1.63
N ARG A 154 -14.45 -4.61 -1.53
CA ARG A 154 -14.41 -5.58 -0.45
C ARG A 154 -13.44 -5.11 0.64
N PHE A 155 -13.88 -5.20 1.88
CA PHE A 155 -13.06 -4.97 3.06
C PHE A 155 -13.01 -6.25 3.90
N GLU A 156 -11.87 -6.46 4.53
CA GLU A 156 -11.63 -7.57 5.45
C GLU A 156 -11.31 -6.96 6.81
N ARG A 157 -12.07 -7.33 7.83
CA ARG A 157 -11.89 -6.77 9.18
C ARG A 157 -10.54 -7.16 9.77
N SER A 158 -10.03 -8.33 9.39
CA SER A 158 -8.74 -8.87 9.80
C SER A 158 -7.55 -8.10 9.20
N ALA A 159 -7.75 -7.37 8.10
CA ALA A 159 -6.76 -6.48 7.54
C ALA A 159 -6.72 -5.19 8.38
N GLY A 160 -5.77 -5.12 9.31
CA GLY A 160 -5.67 -3.99 10.23
C GLY A 160 -5.60 -2.63 9.53
N GLY A 161 -6.23 -1.62 10.13
CA GLY A 161 -6.31 -0.24 9.63
C GLY A 161 -7.40 -0.01 8.57
N MET A 162 -8.16 -1.04 8.20
CA MET A 162 -9.22 -0.92 7.19
C MET A 162 -10.50 -0.32 7.79
N PRO A 163 -11.32 0.36 6.96
CA PRO A 163 -12.64 0.81 7.38
C PRO A 163 -13.60 -0.38 7.49
N TRP A 164 -14.44 -0.34 8.52
CA TRP A 164 -15.53 -1.26 8.76
C TRP A 164 -16.81 -0.44 8.94
N PHE A 165 -17.75 -0.52 8.00
CA PHE A 165 -18.94 0.31 8.05
C PHE A 165 -19.96 -0.35 8.96
N ALA A 166 -20.55 0.40 9.90
CA ALA A 166 -21.55 -0.17 10.79
C ALA A 166 -22.82 -0.53 10.01
N GLN A 167 -23.42 -1.67 10.35
CA GLN A 167 -24.70 -2.08 9.77
C GLN A 167 -25.78 -1.07 10.20
N LEU A 168 -26.47 -0.50 9.22
CA LEU A 168 -27.40 0.60 9.46
C LEU A 168 -28.83 0.12 9.78
N ASP A 169 -29.19 -1.10 9.37
CA ASP A 169 -30.46 -1.75 9.70
C ASP A 169 -30.34 -3.29 9.68
N ALA A 170 -31.18 -3.97 10.46
CA ALA A 170 -31.12 -5.43 10.66
C ALA A 170 -31.70 -6.29 9.52
N GLY A 171 -32.04 -5.71 8.37
CA GLY A 171 -32.95 -6.32 7.38
C GLY A 171 -32.48 -6.41 5.93
N GLY A 172 -31.21 -6.14 5.63
CA GLY A 172 -30.72 -6.06 4.26
C GLY A 172 -30.21 -4.66 3.97
N GLY A 173 -28.90 -4.46 4.18
CA GLY A 173 -28.08 -3.28 3.88
C GLY A 173 -28.85 -2.05 3.39
N GLU A 174 -29.07 -1.09 4.28
CA GLU A 174 -29.67 0.21 3.94
C GLU A 174 -28.93 0.84 2.75
N ILE A 175 -29.70 1.29 1.75
CA ILE A 175 -29.18 2.05 0.62
C ILE A 175 -29.22 3.53 1.00
N VAL A 176 -28.04 4.16 1.03
CA VAL A 176 -27.87 5.57 1.39
C VAL A 176 -27.56 6.38 0.13
N SER A 177 -28.14 7.56 0.01
CA SER A 177 -27.84 8.48 -1.10
C SER A 177 -26.38 8.94 -1.05
N ARG A 178 -25.85 9.41 -2.18
CA ARG A 178 -24.49 9.97 -2.24
C ARG A 178 -24.29 11.13 -1.26
N GLU A 179 -25.29 11.99 -1.15
CA GLU A 179 -25.26 13.19 -0.34
C GLU A 179 -25.27 12.87 1.16
N ASP A 180 -26.00 11.81 1.55
CA ASP A 180 -26.21 11.39 2.94
C ASP A 180 -25.22 10.33 3.43
N ALA A 181 -24.33 9.85 2.56
CA ALA A 181 -23.28 8.89 2.87
C ALA A 181 -22.12 9.56 3.63
N VAL A 182 -22.41 10.04 4.84
CA VAL A 182 -21.48 10.72 5.75
C VAL A 182 -21.20 9.83 6.95
N PHE A 183 -19.93 9.63 7.29
CA PHE A 183 -19.50 8.69 8.32
C PHE A 183 -18.52 9.31 9.29
N ARG A 184 -18.64 8.94 10.56
CA ARG A 184 -17.61 9.15 11.59
C ARG A 184 -16.77 7.90 11.75
N ALA A 185 -15.46 8.05 11.63
CA ALA A 185 -14.50 6.99 11.86
C ALA A 185 -14.06 6.97 13.34
N THR A 186 -14.11 5.81 13.97
CA THR A 186 -13.61 5.57 15.33
C THR A 186 -12.63 4.41 15.30
N LEU A 187 -11.44 4.59 15.88
CA LEU A 187 -10.46 3.50 15.94
C LEU A 187 -10.91 2.48 16.99
N MET A 188 -11.14 1.24 16.54
CA MET A 188 -11.54 0.12 17.37
C MET A 188 -10.43 -0.93 17.41
N GLU A 189 -10.38 -1.70 18.49
CA GLU A 189 -9.54 -2.89 18.61
C GLU A 189 -10.42 -4.06 19.01
N ASP A 190 -10.42 -5.13 18.21
CA ASP A 190 -11.10 -6.38 18.52
C ASP A 190 -10.18 -7.56 18.21
N ARG A 191 -10.07 -8.52 19.14
CA ARG A 191 -9.22 -9.72 19.02
C ARG A 191 -7.78 -9.43 18.57
N GLY A 192 -7.21 -8.28 18.98
CA GLY A 192 -5.86 -7.86 18.62
C GLY A 192 -5.70 -7.25 17.22
N VAL A 193 -6.80 -7.03 16.50
CA VAL A 193 -6.82 -6.33 15.22
C VAL A 193 -7.42 -4.94 15.40
N ARG A 194 -6.72 -3.91 14.92
CA ARG A 194 -7.21 -2.54 14.91
C ARG A 194 -7.87 -2.22 13.58
N TYR A 195 -9.06 -1.63 13.60
CA TYR A 195 -9.79 -1.21 12.41
C TYR A 195 -10.57 0.07 12.69
N TYR A 196 -10.96 0.81 11.65
CA TYR A 196 -11.77 2.00 11.82
C TYR A 196 -13.26 1.65 11.66
N LEU A 197 -14.03 1.73 12.74
CA LEU A 197 -15.47 1.62 12.66
C LEU A 197 -16.05 2.93 12.10
N CYS A 198 -16.70 2.84 10.94
CA CYS A 198 -17.35 3.94 10.25
C CYS A 198 -18.85 3.91 10.54
N VAL A 199 -19.31 4.75 11.47
CA VAL A 199 -20.73 4.88 11.83
C VAL A 199 -21.33 6.03 11.04
N ARG A 200 -22.50 5.82 10.43
CA ARG A 200 -23.20 6.88 9.69
C ARG A 200 -23.62 7.99 10.64
N GLU A 201 -23.41 9.22 10.23
CA GLU A 201 -23.96 10.39 10.92
C GLU A 201 -25.35 10.69 10.35
N ALA A 202 -26.37 10.57 11.18
CA ALA A 202 -27.74 10.94 10.79
C ALA A 202 -27.93 12.47 10.94
N GLY A 203 -28.27 13.15 9.84
CA GLY A 203 -28.63 14.57 9.84
C GLY A 203 -27.72 15.46 9.01
N ALA A 204 -28.05 16.76 8.94
CA ALA A 204 -27.29 17.76 8.20
C ALA A 204 -25.96 18.08 8.91
N VAL A 205 -24.95 17.24 8.69
CA VAL A 205 -23.59 17.52 9.15
C VAL A 205 -22.97 18.56 8.23
N GLN A 206 -22.68 19.76 8.76
CA GLN A 206 -21.84 20.75 8.07
C GLN A 206 -20.38 20.33 8.26
N LEU A 207 -19.76 19.84 7.19
CA LEU A 207 -18.34 19.49 7.11
C LEU A 207 -17.50 20.65 6.59
#